data_AF-A0A4D6XZ05-F1
#
_entry.id   AF-A0A4D6XZ05-F1
#
_cell.length_a   1.000
_cell.length_b   1.000
_cell.length_c   1.000
_cell.angle_alpha   90.00
_cell.angle_beta   90.00
_cell.angle_gamma   90.00
#
_symmetry.space_group_name_H-M   'P 1'
#
loop_
_entity.id
_entity.type
_entity.pdbx_description
1 polymer ?
#
loop_
_entity_poly.entity_id
_entity_poly.type
_entity_poly.pdbx_seq_one_letter_code
_entity_poly.pdbx_strand_id
1 'polypeptide(L)' 'MKKILHFSLEKIIKKIKLSYYNIILGGLFGIFRSVILVLLFLFVFSLISKNNYNFYISHSILISIFFKTIKYFLLIFDDF' A
#
# COMPACT_ATOMS: atom_id res chain seq x y z
N MET A 1 -9.61 30.93 -33.48
CA MET A 1 -8.75 29.71 -33.43
C MET A 1 -7.96 29.55 -32.13
N LYS A 2 -7.16 30.52 -31.68
CA LYS A 2 -6.34 30.40 -30.44
C LYS A 2 -7.10 29.92 -29.18
N LYS A 3 -8.32 30.41 -28.96
CA LYS A 3 -9.17 30.06 -27.80
C LYS A 3 -9.60 28.59 -27.78
N ILE A 4 -9.88 28.01 -28.95
CA ILE A 4 -10.30 26.60 -29.09
C ILE A 4 -9.10 25.67 -28.83
N LEU A 5 -7.92 26.04 -29.33
CA LEU A 5 -6.66 25.32 -29.08
C LEU A 5 -6.32 25.29 -27.58
N HIS A 6 -6.44 26.42 -26.89
CA HIS A 6 -6.20 26.51 -25.45
C HIS A 6 -7.13 25.60 -24.64
N PHE A 7 -8.43 25.63 -24.95
CA PHE A 7 -9.42 24.81 -24.25
C PHE A 7 -9.18 23.30 -24.43
N SER A 8 -8.80 22.88 -25.63
CA SER A 8 -8.46 21.47 -25.92
C SER A 8 -7.22 21.00 -25.14
N LEU A 9 -6.18 21.84 -25.05
CA LEU A 9 -4.95 21.52 -24.31
C LEU A 9 -5.20 21.40 -22.79
N GLU A 10 -5.97 22.32 -22.20
CA GLU A 10 -6.33 22.23 -20.77
C GLU A 10 -7.08 20.93 -20.44
N LYS A 11 -7.98 20.50 -21.34
CA LYS A 11 -8.78 19.29 -21.15
C LYS A 11 -7.90 18.04 -21.18
N ILE A 12 -6.89 18.00 -22.05
CA ILE A 12 -5.92 16.90 -22.14
C ILE A 12 -5.04 16.86 -20.88
N ILE A 13 -4.50 18.00 -20.46
CA ILE A 13 -3.65 18.09 -19.25
C ILE A 13 -4.43 17.64 -18.00
N LYS A 14 -5.68 18.08 -17.84
CA LYS A 14 -6.55 17.62 -16.74
C LYS A 14 -6.77 16.10 -16.77
N LYS A 15 -7.02 15.53 -17.96
CA LYS A 15 -7.24 14.08 -18.12
C LYS A 15 -5.98 13.28 -17.79
N ILE A 16 -4.81 13.75 -18.21
CA ILE A 16 -3.52 13.12 -17.88
C ILE A 16 -3.27 13.17 -16.37
N LYS A 17 -3.46 14.33 -15.72
CA LYS A 17 -3.33 14.44 -14.25
C LYS A 17 -4.26 13.47 -13.53
N LEU A 18 -5.54 13.41 -13.92
CA LEU A 18 -6.50 12.45 -13.36
C LEU A 18 -6.05 10.99 -13.54
N SER A 19 -5.48 10.64 -14.69
CA SER A 19 -4.92 9.31 -14.92
C SER A 19 -3.78 8.98 -13.96
N TYR A 20 -2.86 9.91 -13.73
CA TYR A 20 -1.77 9.71 -12.76
C TYR A 20 -2.29 9.54 -11.34
N TYR A 21 -3.26 10.36 -10.92
CA TYR A 21 -3.90 10.20 -9.62
C TYR A 21 -4.56 8.83 -9.47
N ASN A 22 -5.23 8.33 -10.51
CA ASN A 22 -5.85 7.01 -10.49
C ASN A 22 -4.82 5.88 -10.40
N ILE A 23 -3.67 6.02 -11.06
CA ILE A 23 -2.57 5.04 -10.95
C ILE A 23 -2.01 5.03 -9.54
N ILE A 24 -1.76 6.20 -8.94
CA ILE A 24 -1.25 6.32 -7.57
C ILE A 24 -2.26 5.73 -6.58
N LEU A 25 -3.53 6.11 -6.68
CA LEU A 25 -4.59 5.58 -5.83
C LEU A 25 -4.75 4.07 -6.00
N GLY A 26 -4.72 3.56 -7.24
CA GLY A 26 -4.77 2.13 -7.51
C GLY A 26 -3.60 1.38 -6.89
N GLY A 27 -2.38 1.92 -7.00
CA GLY A 27 -1.19 1.36 -6.35
C GLY A 27 -1.31 1.33 -4.82
N LEU A 28 -1.75 2.44 -4.21
CA LEU A 28 -1.99 2.53 -2.77
C LEU A 28 -3.04 1.52 -2.30
N PHE A 29 -4.16 1.39 -3.01
CA PHE A 29 -5.19 0.39 -2.71
C PHE A 29 -4.65 -1.04 -2.86
N GLY A 30 -3.80 -1.29 -3.85
CA GLY A 30 -3.15 -2.59 -4.05
C GLY A 30 -2.25 -2.96 -2.87
N ILE A 31 -1.40 -2.03 -2.43
CA ILE A 31 -0.52 -2.21 -1.26
C ILE A 31 -1.36 -2.44 0.00
N PHE A 32 -2.41 -1.64 0.21
CA PHE A 32 -3.28 -1.80 1.36
C PHE A 32 -3.95 -3.18 1.40
N ARG A 33 -4.46 -3.67 0.25
CA ARG A 33 -5.05 -5.01 0.16
C ARG A 33 -4.05 -6.13 0.42
N SER A 34 -2.82 -6.01 -0.07
CA SER A 34 -1.81 -7.04 0.14
C SER A 34 -1.37 -7.11 1.61
N VAL A 35 -1.22 -5.96 2.28
CA VAL A 35 -0.94 -5.88 3.73
C VAL A 35 -2.01 -6.61 4.53
N ILE A 36 -3.30 -6.36 4.25
CA ILE A 36 -4.42 -7.03 4.92
C ILE A 36 -4.34 -8.55 4.71
N LEU A 37 -4.06 -8.99 3.49
CA LEU A 37 -4.01 -10.42 3.16
C LEU A 37 -2.90 -11.14 3.95
N VAL A 38 -1.72 -10.53 4.05
CA VAL A 38 -0.58 -11.07 4.82
C VAL A 38 -0.92 -11.17 6.30
N LEU A 39 -1.54 -10.15 6.88
CA LEU A 39 -1.98 -10.16 8.27
C LEU A 39 -3.00 -11.27 8.54
N LEU A 40 -3.96 -11.45 7.64
CA LEU A 40 -4.99 -12.49 7.76
C LEU A 40 -4.38 -13.89 7.69
N PHE A 41 -3.41 -14.10 6.78
CA PHE A 41 -2.71 -15.37 6.67
C PHE A 41 -1.89 -15.69 7.93
N LEU A 42 -1.15 -14.70 8.45
CA LEU A 42 -0.41 -14.82 9.72
C LEU A 42 -1.33 -15.11 10.90
N PHE A 43 -2.50 -14.48 10.94
CA PHE A 43 -3.51 -14.72 11.98
C PHE A 43 -4.00 -16.16 11.97
N VAL A 44 -4.39 -16.69 10.80
CA VAL A 44 -4.80 -18.11 10.66
C VAL A 44 -3.67 -19.05 11.08
N PHE A 45 -2.42 -18.75 10.66
CA PHE A 45 -1.27 -19.57 11.02
C PHE A 45 -0.99 -19.59 12.52
N SER A 46 -1.21 -18.45 13.19
CA SER A 46 -1.10 -18.31 14.65
C SER A 46 -2.10 -19.19 15.39
N LEU A 47 -3.33 -19.33 14.87
CA LEU A 47 -4.37 -20.18 15.46
C LEU A 47 -4.06 -21.67 15.36
N ILE A 48 -3.39 -22.10 14.28
CA ILE A 48 -3.11 -23.52 14.05
C ILE A 48 -1.94 -24.02 14.91
N SER A 49 -0.83 -23.27 14.97
CA SER A 49 0.34 -23.69 15.74
C SER A 49 1.19 -22.50 16.15
N LYS A 50 1.19 -22.23 17.45
CA LYS A 50 1.96 -21.13 18.05
C LYS A 50 3.48 -21.31 17.91
N ASN A 51 3.98 -22.55 17.98
CA ASN A 51 5.40 -22.85 17.79
C ASN A 51 5.84 -22.58 16.35
N ASN A 52 5.08 -23.05 15.36
CA ASN A 52 5.42 -22.84 13.95
C ASN A 52 5.27 -21.37 13.56
N TYR A 53 4.27 -20.68 14.11
CA TYR A 53 4.11 -19.24 13.96
C TYR A 53 5.34 -18.48 14.47
N ASN A 54 5.77 -18.72 15.72
CA ASN A 54 6.94 -18.05 16.29
C ASN A 54 8.24 -18.36 15.52
N PHE A 55 8.39 -19.60 15.05
CA PHE A 55 9.52 -19.98 14.19
C PHE A 55 9.50 -19.21 12.87
N TYR A 56 8.33 -19.12 12.22
CA TYR A 56 8.18 -18.43 10.94
C TYR A 56 8.38 -16.92 11.05
N ILE A 57 7.83 -16.29 12.09
CA ILE A 57 8.05 -14.86 12.39
C ILE A 57 9.53 -14.56 12.63
N SER A 58 10.23 -15.42 13.38
CA SER A 58 11.64 -15.18 13.75
C SER A 58 12.62 -15.43 12.60
N HIS A 59 12.32 -16.33 11.67
CA HIS A 59 13.23 -16.72 10.59
C HIS A 59 12.91 -16.08 9.23
N SER A 60 11.72 -15.49 9.05
CA SER A 60 11.35 -14.85 7.79
C SER A 60 11.82 -13.39 7.71
N ILE A 61 12.82 -13.15 6.87
CA ILE A 61 13.34 -11.81 6.55
C ILE A 61 12.22 -10.90 6.02
N LEU A 62 11.34 -11.45 5.17
CA LEU A 62 10.25 -10.69 4.54
C LEU A 62 9.24 -10.20 5.57
N ILE A 63 8.90 -11.05 6.55
CA ILE A 63 7.98 -10.69 7.63
C ILE A 63 8.63 -9.69 8.60
N SER A 64 9.92 -9.87 8.89
CA SER A 64 10.69 -8.93 9.70
C SER A 64 10.71 -7.52 9.10
N ILE A 65 10.94 -7.42 7.77
CA ILE A 65 10.86 -6.14 7.04
C ILE A 65 9.44 -5.57 7.12
N PHE A 66 8.42 -6.40 6.88
CA PHE A 66 7.01 -5.99 6.93
C PHE A 66 6.62 -5.39 8.29
N PHE A 67 6.95 -6.05 9.40
CA PHE A 67 6.66 -5.53 10.74
C PHE A 67 7.42 -4.24 11.06
N LYS A 68 8.68 -4.11 10.59
CA LYS A 68 9.42 -2.85 10.72
C LYS A 68 8.75 -1.72 9.95
N THR A 69 8.33 -1.96 8.71
CA THR A 69 7.62 -0.97 7.89
C THR A 69 6.33 -0.51 8.57
N ILE A 70 5.53 -1.43 9.11
CA ILE A 70 4.32 -1.09 9.86
C ILE A 70 4.66 -0.28 11.11
N LYS A 71 5.69 -0.67 11.87
CA LYS A 71 6.10 0.06 13.07
C LYS A 71 6.52 1.49 12.76
N TYR A 72 7.31 1.71 11.70
CA TYR A 72 7.68 3.06 11.27
C TYR A 72 6.46 3.87 10.83
N PHE A 73 5.53 3.25 10.12
CA PHE A 73 4.28 3.89 9.72
C PHE A 73 3.45 4.33 10.95
N LEU A 74 3.28 3.46 11.95
CA LEU A 74 2.56 3.79 13.19
C LEU A 74 3.25 4.91 13.98
N LEU A 75 4.57 4.87 14.13
CA LEU A 75 5.32 5.92 14.84
C LEU A 75 5.12 7.30 14.21
N ILE A 76 5.11 7.39 12.88
CA ILE A 76 4.87 8.65 12.17
C ILE A 76 3.44 9.17 12.41
N PHE A 77 2.46 8.27 12.59
CA PHE A 77 1.08 8.64 12.89
C PHE A 77 0.84 9.00 14.35
N ASP A 78 1.59 8.43 15.29
CA ASP A 78 1.50 8.75 16.72
C ASP A 78 2.06 10.16 17.04
N ASP A 79 3.00 10.66 16.22
CA ASP A 79 3.61 11.99 16.36
C ASP A 79 2.78 13.14 15.74
N PHE A 80 1.61 12.87 15.15
CA PHE A 80 0.76 13.85 14.44
C PHE A 80 -0.59 14.07 15.14
#